data_AF-A0AAD5GZV9-F1
#
_entry.id   AF-A0AAD5GZV9-F1
#
_cell.length_a   1.000
_cell.length_b   1.000
_cell.length_c   1.000
_cell.angle_alpha   90.00
_cell.angle_beta   90.00
_cell.angle_gamma   90.00
#
_symmetry.space_group_name_H-M   'P 1'
#
loop_
_entity.id
_entity.type
_entity.pdbx_description
1 polymer ?
#
loop_
_entity_poly.entity_id
_entity_poly.type
_entity_poly.pdbx_seq_one_letter_code
_entity_poly.pdbx_strand_id
1 'polypeptide(L)'
;GFVTSNPDNRFITKVLQKGDVFVFPVGLVHFQQNVGNGYAVAIAGLSSQNPGAITIANAVFGANPPIPGDILAKAFQVDKSVGREVEREIGERSERERECVCFGEDEEFKLIKMSSKFIILSFVALTFACLAYAYEPKPLQDFCVADPNTSVKVNGLVCKDLKQVQAEDFFFSGLHLRGNTSNAVGSRVNPVFATQLPGLNTLGISMVRIDYAPWGLNPPHTHPRATEILTVIEGTLKVGFVTSNPDNRFITKVLQKGDVFVFPVGLVHFQQNVGNGYAVAIAALSSQNPGAITIGNAVFGANPSIPGDILAKAFQVDKSVVDQLQL
;
A
#
# COMPACT_ATOMS: atom_id res chain seq x y z
N GLY A 1 18.00 -0.80 3.14
CA GLY A 1 17.95 -0.82 4.61
C GLY A 1 17.40 0.49 5.13
N PHE A 2 17.15 0.58 6.44
CA PHE A 2 16.71 1.81 7.12
C PHE A 2 17.32 1.92 8.52
N VAL A 3 17.23 3.10 9.13
CA VAL A 3 17.72 3.36 10.49
C VAL A 3 16.54 3.74 11.38
N THR A 4 16.44 3.15 12.57
CA THR A 4 15.38 3.47 13.56
C THR A 4 15.65 4.81 14.23
N SER A 5 14.64 5.41 14.84
CA SER A 5 14.75 6.66 15.59
C SER A 5 15.62 6.53 16.86
N ASN A 6 15.94 7.68 17.46
CA ASN A 6 16.54 7.75 18.78
C ASN A 6 15.68 7.02 19.84
N PRO A 7 16.30 6.46 20.89
CA PRO A 7 17.75 6.45 21.16
C PRO A 7 18.51 5.33 20.43
N ASP A 8 17.81 4.37 19.84
CA ASP A 8 18.39 3.10 19.39
C ASP A 8 19.27 3.24 18.13
N ASN A 9 18.89 4.11 17.19
CA ASN A 9 19.62 4.34 15.92
C ASN A 9 20.07 3.04 15.23
N ARG A 10 19.24 2.00 15.28
CA ARG A 10 19.60 0.67 14.81
C ARG A 10 19.53 0.61 13.30
N PHE A 11 20.59 0.11 12.70
CA PHE A 11 20.64 -0.12 11.26
C PHE A 11 20.03 -1.48 10.92
N ILE A 12 18.95 -1.48 10.14
CA ILE A 12 18.24 -2.68 9.67
C ILE A 12 18.44 -2.81 8.16
N THR A 13 19.00 -3.93 7.71
CA THR A 13 19.29 -4.14 6.30
C THR A 13 19.17 -5.60 5.88
N LYS A 14 18.87 -5.80 4.59
CA LYS A 14 18.79 -7.11 3.96
C LYS A 14 19.21 -6.98 2.49
N VAL A 15 19.96 -7.98 2.00
CA VAL A 15 20.17 -8.17 0.57
C VAL A 15 18.95 -8.89 0.01
N LEU A 16 18.29 -8.28 -0.97
CA LEU A 16 17.08 -8.81 -1.58
C LEU A 16 17.40 -9.55 -2.87
N GLN A 17 16.65 -10.60 -3.14
CA GLN A 17 16.63 -11.36 -4.37
C GLN A 17 15.30 -11.13 -5.12
N LYS A 18 15.23 -11.64 -6.35
CA LYS A 18 14.01 -11.55 -7.17
C LYS A 18 12.83 -12.16 -6.40
N GLY A 19 11.73 -11.40 -6.33
CA GLY A 19 10.49 -11.84 -5.68
C GLY A 19 10.50 -11.72 -4.15
N ASP A 20 11.50 -11.06 -3.59
CA ASP A 20 11.47 -10.66 -2.19
C ASP A 20 10.70 -9.36 -2.03
N VAL A 21 10.00 -9.23 -0.92
CA VAL A 21 9.30 -8.04 -0.46
C VAL A 21 10.02 -7.54 0.78
N PHE A 22 10.28 -6.24 0.81
CA PHE A 22 10.82 -5.56 1.98
C PHE A 22 9.97 -4.33 2.27
N VAL A 23 9.58 -4.13 3.52
CA VAL A 23 8.80 -2.95 3.91
C VAL A 23 9.68 -1.91 4.60
N PHE A 24 9.46 -0.65 4.25
CA PHE A 24 10.06 0.51 4.89
C PHE A 24 9.02 1.20 5.77
N PRO A 25 9.26 1.32 7.08
CA PRO A 25 8.37 2.08 7.95
C PRO A 25 8.31 3.56 7.57
N VAL A 26 7.16 4.18 7.80
CA VAL A 26 6.90 5.57 7.40
C VAL A 26 7.82 6.53 8.17
N GLY A 27 8.45 7.47 7.45
CA GLY A 27 9.26 8.53 8.05
C GLY A 27 10.71 8.15 8.37
N LEU A 28 11.08 6.86 8.26
CA LEU A 28 12.46 6.44 8.48
C LEU A 28 13.34 6.70 7.26
N VAL A 29 14.57 7.15 7.53
CA VAL A 29 15.61 7.26 6.50
C VAL A 29 15.95 5.86 6.04
N HIS A 30 15.77 5.62 4.74
CA HIS A 30 16.07 4.36 4.11
C HIS A 30 16.84 4.55 2.82
N PHE A 31 17.43 3.47 2.34
CA PHE A 31 18.16 3.43 1.08
C PHE A 31 18.01 2.09 0.38
N GLN A 32 18.27 2.11 -0.91
CA GLN A 32 18.40 0.93 -1.76
C GLN A 32 19.70 1.07 -2.57
N GLN A 33 20.45 -0.02 -2.69
CA GLN A 33 21.66 -0.08 -3.50
C GLN A 33 21.63 -1.37 -4.30
N ASN A 34 21.83 -1.27 -5.61
CA ASN A 34 22.04 -2.46 -6.43
C ASN A 34 23.46 -2.97 -6.19
N VAL A 35 23.57 -4.11 -5.51
CA VAL A 35 24.84 -4.78 -5.20
C VAL A 35 25.20 -5.88 -6.21
N GLY A 36 24.36 -6.08 -7.23
CA GLY A 36 24.58 -7.06 -8.29
C GLY A 36 25.26 -6.46 -9.53
N ASN A 37 25.69 -7.34 -10.44
CA ASN A 37 26.36 -6.96 -11.69
C ASN A 37 25.39 -6.64 -12.86
N GLY A 38 24.08 -6.70 -12.63
CA GLY A 38 23.05 -6.49 -13.65
C GLY A 38 21.96 -5.53 -13.20
N TYR A 39 21.01 -5.23 -14.07
CA TYR A 39 19.89 -4.35 -13.72
C TYR A 39 18.98 -4.99 -12.66
N ALA A 40 18.62 -4.21 -11.65
CA ALA A 40 17.60 -4.55 -10.67
C ALA A 40 16.36 -3.67 -10.90
N VAL A 41 15.18 -4.27 -10.78
CA VAL A 41 13.89 -3.57 -10.85
C VAL A 41 13.12 -3.84 -9.57
N ALA A 42 12.61 -2.79 -8.94
CA ALA A 42 11.72 -2.86 -7.80
C ALA A 42 10.38 -2.21 -8.14
N ILE A 43 9.28 -2.82 -7.69
CA ILE A 43 7.95 -2.22 -7.69
C ILE A 43 7.64 -1.84 -6.26
N ALA A 44 7.37 -0.55 -6.01
CA ALA A 44 7.05 -0.02 -4.69
C ALA A 44 5.59 0.44 -4.64
N GLY A 45 4.90 0.10 -3.55
CA GLY A 45 3.58 0.62 -3.22
C GLY A 45 3.66 1.54 -2.01
N LEU A 46 3.02 2.70 -2.08
CA LEU A 46 2.94 3.67 -0.97
C LEU A 46 1.47 3.96 -0.67
N SER A 47 1.09 4.03 0.61
CA SER A 47 -0.27 4.38 1.03
C SER A 47 -0.45 5.89 1.12
N SER A 48 -0.29 6.56 -0.01
CA SER A 48 -0.59 7.99 -0.16
C SER A 48 -0.79 8.31 -1.64
N GLN A 49 -1.80 9.11 -1.95
CA GLN A 49 -1.98 9.69 -3.28
C GLN A 49 -0.87 10.67 -3.67
N ASN A 50 -0.15 11.21 -2.68
CA ASN A 50 1.03 12.03 -2.86
C ASN A 50 2.03 11.71 -1.73
N PRO A 51 2.88 10.68 -1.89
CA PRO A 51 3.76 10.24 -0.80
C PRO A 51 4.84 11.27 -0.46
N GLY A 52 5.18 12.16 -1.39
CA GLY A 52 6.36 13.01 -1.28
C GLY A 52 7.67 12.21 -1.27
N ALA A 53 8.79 12.91 -1.44
CA ALA A 53 10.12 12.33 -1.24
C ALA A 53 11.06 13.41 -0.72
N ILE A 54 11.74 13.13 0.39
CA ILE A 54 12.76 14.01 0.96
C ILE A 54 14.10 13.32 0.78
N THR A 55 14.92 13.85 -0.13
CA THR A 55 16.32 13.42 -0.25
C THR A 55 17.12 14.16 0.79
N ILE A 56 17.70 13.44 1.77
CA ILE A 56 18.42 14.03 2.91
C ILE A 56 19.52 14.98 2.45
N ALA A 57 20.32 14.58 1.45
CA ALA A 57 21.37 15.42 0.89
C ALA A 57 20.84 16.75 0.36
N ASN A 58 19.75 16.73 -0.43
CA ASN A 58 19.17 17.94 -1.00
C ASN A 58 18.46 18.80 0.06
N ALA A 59 17.78 18.18 1.03
CA ALA A 59 17.09 18.90 2.10
C ALA A 59 18.07 19.60 3.07
N VAL A 60 19.22 19.00 3.32
CA VAL A 60 20.22 19.52 4.28
C VAL A 60 21.20 20.47 3.60
N PHE A 61 21.76 20.07 2.45
CA PHE A 61 22.87 20.79 1.78
C PHE A 61 22.44 21.50 0.49
N GLY A 62 21.23 21.24 -0.02
CA GLY A 62 20.68 21.88 -1.21
C GLY A 62 19.53 22.84 -0.93
N ALA A 63 19.28 23.18 0.34
CA ALA A 63 18.21 24.09 0.74
C ALA A 63 18.41 25.49 0.15
N ASN A 64 17.30 26.16 -0.16
CA ASN A 64 17.30 27.56 -0.60
C ASN A 64 16.24 28.36 0.18
N PRO A 65 16.65 29.35 1.01
CA PRO A 65 18.03 29.74 1.31
C PRO A 65 18.83 28.62 2.01
N PRO A 66 20.17 28.57 1.89
CA PRO A 66 20.99 27.55 2.52
C PRO A 66 20.90 27.56 4.05
N ILE A 67 21.02 26.37 4.67
CA ILE A 67 21.11 26.26 6.13
C ILE A 67 22.47 26.83 6.56
N PRO A 68 22.53 27.76 7.54
CA PRO A 68 23.79 28.32 8.01
C PRO A 68 24.82 27.24 8.40
N GLY A 69 26.03 27.34 7.85
CA GLY A 69 27.07 26.33 8.04
C GLY A 69 27.50 26.12 9.50
N ASP A 70 27.30 27.09 10.40
CA ASP A 70 27.54 26.92 11.83
C ASP A 70 26.45 26.08 12.52
N ILE A 71 25.21 26.14 12.05
CA ILE A 71 24.13 25.23 12.47
C ILE A 71 24.44 23.82 11.99
N LEU A 72 24.80 23.64 10.71
CA LEU A 72 25.19 22.33 10.18
C LEU A 72 26.39 21.75 10.93
N ALA A 73 27.45 22.53 11.12
CA ALA A 73 28.65 22.08 11.86
C ALA A 73 28.30 21.61 13.29
N LYS A 74 27.45 22.36 14.01
CA LYS A 74 26.98 21.96 15.34
C LYS A 74 26.09 20.72 15.29
N ALA A 75 25.17 20.64 14.33
CA ALA A 75 24.24 19.51 14.21
C ALA A 75 24.95 18.21 13.86
N PHE A 76 25.91 18.24 12.93
CA PHE A 76 26.72 17.10 12.53
C PHE A 76 27.90 16.83 13.46
N GLN A 77 28.17 17.72 14.42
CA GLN A 77 29.34 17.67 15.31
C GLN A 77 30.68 17.59 14.55
N VAL A 78 30.78 18.35 13.46
CA VAL A 78 31.97 18.44 12.60
C VAL A 78 32.53 19.86 12.60
N ASP A 79 33.78 20.01 12.16
CA ASP A 79 34.34 21.34 11.92
C ASP A 79 33.60 22.08 10.80
N LYS A 80 33.52 23.41 10.90
CA LYS A 80 32.86 24.27 9.91
C LYS A 80 33.46 24.15 8.50
N SER A 81 34.73 23.74 8.37
CA SER A 81 35.36 23.47 7.08
C SER A 81 34.71 22.27 6.37
N VAL A 82 34.49 21.17 7.09
CA VAL A 82 33.86 19.94 6.57
C VAL A 82 32.43 20.19 6.12
N GLY A 83 31.65 20.95 6.90
CA GLY A 83 30.28 21.30 6.53
C GLY A 83 30.20 22.09 5.21
N ARG A 84 31.11 23.06 5.01
CA ARG A 84 31.18 23.86 3.78
C ARG A 84 31.66 23.07 2.57
N GLU A 85 32.52 22.08 2.77
CA GLU A 85 33.00 21.21 1.69
C GLU A 85 31.87 20.34 1.12
N VAL A 86 31.08 19.69 2.00
CA VAL A 86 29.92 18.89 1.60
C VAL A 86 28.85 19.75 0.90
N GLU A 87 28.61 20.96 1.41
CA GLU A 87 27.69 21.92 0.79
C GLU A 87 28.14 22.32 -0.61
N ARG A 88 29.44 22.59 -0.82
CA ARG A 88 29.99 22.93 -2.13
C ARG A 88 29.82 21.77 -3.13
N GLU A 89 30.17 20.55 -2.74
CA GLU A 89 30.07 19.39 -3.64
C GLU A 89 28.63 19.05 -4.03
N ILE A 90 27.69 19.15 -3.09
CA ILE A 90 26.26 18.88 -3.35
C ILE A 90 25.62 20.05 -4.12
N GLY A 91 25.97 21.29 -3.80
CA GLY A 91 25.50 22.49 -4.50
C GLY A 91 25.88 22.49 -5.99
N GLU A 92 27.13 22.15 -6.31
CA GLU A 92 27.63 22.02 -7.69
C GLU A 92 26.96 20.86 -8.47
N ARG A 93 26.38 19.87 -7.77
CA ARG A 93 25.63 18.77 -8.38
C ARG A 93 24.16 19.15 -8.61
N SER A 94 23.55 19.84 -7.66
CA SER A 94 22.18 20.35 -7.71
C SER A 94 21.94 21.36 -8.85
N GLU A 95 22.93 22.20 -9.19
CA GLU A 95 22.83 23.09 -10.36
C GLU A 95 22.84 22.35 -11.71
N ARG A 96 23.49 21.18 -11.79
CA ARG A 96 23.48 20.33 -13.00
C ARG A 96 22.20 19.53 -13.20
N GLU A 97 21.43 19.29 -12.14
CA GLU A 97 20.17 18.51 -12.20
C GLU A 97 18.91 19.40 -12.30
N ARG A 98 19.03 20.72 -12.10
CA ARG A 98 17.92 21.71 -12.14
C ARG A 98 17.39 22.07 -13.54
N GLU A 99 17.83 21.39 -14.60
CA GLU A 99 17.32 21.61 -15.96
C GLU A 99 15.97 20.93 -16.26
N CYS A 100 15.34 20.27 -15.29
CA CYS A 100 14.01 19.67 -15.45
C CYS A 100 13.08 19.96 -14.26
N VAL A 101 11.87 20.41 -14.60
CA VAL A 101 10.63 20.53 -13.80
C VAL A 101 10.40 21.91 -13.13
N CYS A 102 9.64 22.76 -13.84
CA CYS A 102 8.84 23.83 -13.26
C CYS A 102 7.35 23.40 -13.26
N PHE A 103 6.69 23.47 -12.12
CA PHE A 103 5.23 23.64 -12.04
C PHE A 103 4.97 24.91 -11.23
N GLY A 104 4.28 25.87 -11.86
CA GLY A 104 3.86 27.10 -11.21
C GLY A 104 2.54 26.90 -10.47
N GLU A 105 2.42 27.52 -9.30
CA GLU A 105 1.14 27.76 -8.63
C GLU A 105 1.14 29.22 -8.16
N ASP A 106 0.19 29.99 -8.69
CA ASP A 106 -0.25 31.26 -8.12
C ASP A 106 -1.77 31.14 -7.97
N GLU A 107 -2.29 31.20 -6.74
CA GLU A 107 -3.60 31.82 -6.48
C GLU A 107 -3.64 32.38 -5.05
N GLU A 108 -4.09 33.63 -4.97
CA GLU A 108 -4.17 34.49 -3.79
C GLU A 108 -5.58 34.37 -3.16
N PHE A 109 -5.68 33.98 -1.89
CA PHE A 109 -6.99 33.85 -1.20
C PHE A 109 -7.33 35.10 -0.38
N LYS A 110 -8.48 35.74 -0.70
CA LYS A 110 -9.05 36.87 0.06
C LYS A 110 -9.77 36.41 1.32
N LEU A 111 -9.49 37.09 2.44
CA LEU A 111 -10.08 36.84 3.75
C LEU A 111 -11.44 37.57 3.91
N ILE A 112 -12.53 36.82 4.12
CA ILE A 112 -13.85 37.35 4.47
C ILE A 112 -14.05 37.30 5.99
N LYS A 113 -14.52 38.39 6.58
CA LYS A 113 -14.81 38.56 8.01
C LYS A 113 -16.15 37.87 8.36
N MET A 114 -16.12 36.83 9.20
CA MET A 114 -17.33 36.12 9.67
C MET A 114 -17.58 36.30 11.18
N SER A 115 -18.86 36.48 11.52
CA SER A 115 -19.41 36.75 12.85
C SER A 115 -19.14 35.64 13.88
N SER A 116 -18.60 36.01 15.05
CA SER A 116 -18.07 35.12 16.10
C SER A 116 -19.04 34.12 16.74
N LYS A 117 -20.36 34.23 16.51
CA LYS A 117 -21.34 33.33 17.16
C LYS A 117 -21.61 32.02 16.40
N PHE A 118 -21.38 31.99 15.08
CA PHE A 118 -21.52 30.75 14.29
C PHE A 118 -20.28 29.85 14.39
N ILE A 119 -19.11 30.44 14.62
CA ILE A 119 -17.82 29.74 14.73
C ILE A 119 -17.81 28.75 15.90
N ILE A 120 -18.36 29.14 17.06
CA ILE A 120 -18.33 28.31 18.27
C ILE A 120 -19.21 27.06 18.13
N LEU A 121 -20.38 27.19 17.50
CA LEU A 121 -21.28 26.04 17.29
C LEU A 121 -20.72 25.07 16.24
N SER A 122 -20.07 25.59 15.18
CA SER A 122 -19.35 24.78 14.20
C SER A 122 -18.09 24.12 14.80
N PHE A 123 -17.39 24.76 15.74
CA PHE A 123 -16.25 24.15 16.42
C PHE A 123 -16.66 23.00 17.35
N VAL A 124 -17.79 23.11 18.05
CA VAL A 124 -18.34 22.03 18.88
C VAL A 124 -18.86 20.86 18.01
N ALA A 125 -19.45 21.16 16.85
CA ALA A 125 -19.82 20.13 15.88
C ALA A 125 -18.59 19.46 15.22
N LEU A 126 -17.52 20.22 14.93
CA LEU A 126 -16.24 19.69 14.43
C LEU A 126 -15.53 18.83 15.48
N THR A 127 -15.56 19.20 16.76
CA THR A 127 -14.92 18.41 17.82
C THR A 127 -15.65 17.08 18.07
N PHE A 128 -16.96 17.04 17.87
CA PHE A 128 -17.73 15.78 17.90
C PHE A 128 -17.63 14.96 16.60
N ALA A 129 -17.39 15.60 15.45
CA ALA A 129 -17.16 14.89 14.18
C ALA A 129 -15.77 14.23 14.09
N CYS A 130 -14.80 14.64 14.93
CA CYS A 130 -13.43 14.12 14.90
C CYS A 130 -13.19 12.82 15.70
N LEU A 131 -14.21 12.18 16.27
CA LEU A 131 -14.02 10.98 17.12
C LEU A 131 -14.35 9.64 16.44
N ALA A 132 -14.43 9.60 15.11
CA ALA A 132 -14.58 8.33 14.38
C ALA A 132 -13.81 8.33 13.04
N TYR A 133 -12.49 8.52 13.09
CA TYR A 133 -11.64 7.98 12.02
C TYR A 133 -11.30 6.53 12.38
N ALA A 134 -12.11 5.60 11.88
CA ALA A 134 -11.68 4.22 11.72
C ALA A 134 -10.91 4.10 10.39
N TYR A 135 -9.71 4.67 10.35
CA TYR A 135 -8.64 4.24 9.47
C TYR A 135 -7.32 4.51 10.19
N GLU A 136 -6.40 3.53 10.11
CA GLU A 136 -5.36 3.21 11.11
C GLU A 136 -4.73 4.42 11.83
N PRO A 137 -4.76 4.46 13.19
CA PRO A 137 -4.15 5.56 13.92
C PRO A 137 -2.67 5.66 13.57
N LYS A 138 -2.17 6.89 13.41
CA LYS A 138 -0.74 7.13 13.16
C LYS A 138 0.09 6.38 14.23
N PRO A 139 1.15 5.65 13.84
CA PRO A 139 1.88 4.83 14.78
C PRO A 139 2.57 5.72 15.83
N LEU A 140 2.51 5.31 17.11
CA LEU A 140 3.12 6.02 18.24
C LEU A 140 4.65 5.83 18.32
N GLN A 141 5.18 4.96 17.49
CA GLN A 141 6.58 4.53 17.40
C GLN A 141 6.90 4.28 15.93
N ASP A 142 8.17 4.08 15.59
CA ASP A 142 8.61 3.86 14.20
C ASP A 142 7.83 2.76 13.47
N PHE A 143 7.58 1.64 14.16
CA PHE A 143 6.86 0.49 13.65
C PHE A 143 6.39 -0.42 14.80
N CYS A 144 5.40 -1.26 14.53
CA CYS A 144 4.92 -2.30 15.44
C CYS A 144 4.96 -3.65 14.72
N VAL A 145 6.05 -4.39 14.83
CA VAL A 145 6.13 -5.76 14.28
C VAL A 145 5.14 -6.65 15.02
N ALA A 146 4.24 -7.35 14.31
CA ALA A 146 3.31 -8.27 14.94
C ALA A 146 4.04 -9.42 15.67
N ASP A 147 3.68 -9.68 16.92
CA ASP A 147 4.14 -10.84 17.68
C ASP A 147 3.14 -11.99 17.59
N PRO A 148 3.45 -13.07 16.85
CA PRO A 148 2.56 -14.22 16.72
C PRO A 148 2.53 -15.11 17.97
N ASN A 149 3.48 -14.95 18.92
CA ASN A 149 3.65 -15.84 20.06
C ASN A 149 2.97 -15.35 21.34
N THR A 150 2.35 -14.17 21.31
CA THR A 150 1.69 -13.58 22.47
C THR A 150 0.32 -14.19 22.73
N SER A 151 -0.02 -14.36 24.02
CA SER A 151 -1.35 -14.78 24.46
C SER A 151 -2.33 -13.61 24.62
N VAL A 152 -1.85 -12.37 24.50
CA VAL A 152 -2.65 -11.16 24.69
C VAL A 152 -3.54 -10.93 23.46
N LYS A 153 -4.84 -10.78 23.69
CA LYS A 153 -5.83 -10.51 22.63
C LYS A 153 -6.15 -9.01 22.58
N VAL A 154 -5.92 -8.41 21.42
CA VAL A 154 -6.30 -7.01 21.12
C VAL A 154 -7.06 -6.96 19.81
N ASN A 155 -7.74 -5.84 19.53
CA ASN A 155 -8.31 -5.57 18.21
C ASN A 155 -7.18 -5.18 17.24
N GLY A 156 -6.42 -6.17 16.76
CA GLY A 156 -5.21 -5.99 15.96
C GLY A 156 -4.16 -7.06 16.27
N LEU A 157 -2.89 -6.74 16.01
CA LEU A 157 -1.75 -7.59 16.34
C LEU A 157 -0.88 -6.86 17.36
N VAL A 158 -0.49 -7.58 18.43
CA VAL A 158 0.36 -7.04 19.50
C VAL A 158 1.78 -6.82 18.97
N CYS A 159 2.46 -5.78 19.45
CA CYS A 159 3.83 -5.49 19.03
C CYS A 159 4.84 -6.40 19.73
N LYS A 160 5.80 -6.92 18.95
CA LYS A 160 7.05 -7.52 19.43
C LYS A 160 7.91 -6.49 20.16
N ASP A 161 8.71 -6.93 21.12
CA ASP A 161 9.72 -6.07 21.76
C ASP A 161 10.71 -5.54 20.71
N LEU A 162 10.87 -4.22 20.65
CA LEU A 162 11.77 -3.53 19.72
C LEU A 162 13.19 -4.10 19.75
N LYS A 163 13.70 -4.53 20.91
CA LYS A 163 15.04 -5.13 21.04
C LYS A 163 15.19 -6.45 20.29
N GLN A 164 14.08 -7.16 20.06
CA GLN A 164 14.04 -8.44 19.35
C GLN A 164 13.75 -8.29 17.86
N VAL A 165 13.41 -7.09 17.40
CA VAL A 165 13.11 -6.84 15.98
C VAL A 165 14.38 -6.94 15.13
N GLN A 166 14.28 -7.63 13.99
CA GLN A 166 15.36 -7.88 13.02
C GLN A 166 14.90 -7.59 11.59
N ALA A 167 15.81 -7.59 10.62
CA ALA A 167 15.48 -7.36 9.22
C ALA A 167 14.52 -8.42 8.65
N GLU A 168 14.58 -9.64 9.19
CA GLU A 168 13.71 -10.76 8.86
C GLU A 168 12.24 -10.46 9.15
N ASP A 169 11.94 -9.60 10.13
CA ASP A 169 10.55 -9.22 10.45
C ASP A 169 9.93 -8.30 9.37
N PHE A 170 10.76 -7.67 8.53
CA PHE A 170 10.37 -6.76 7.44
C PHE A 170 10.59 -7.37 6.05
N PHE A 171 10.91 -8.66 5.98
CA PHE A 171 11.24 -9.38 4.77
C PHE A 171 10.30 -10.55 4.51
N PHE A 172 9.84 -10.71 3.27
CA PHE A 172 9.12 -11.89 2.80
C PHE A 172 9.73 -12.38 1.48
N SER A 173 10.00 -13.68 1.35
CA SER A 173 10.51 -14.27 0.11
C SER A 173 9.47 -15.14 -0.57
N GLY A 174 9.61 -15.32 -1.89
CA GLY A 174 8.89 -16.35 -2.62
C GLY A 174 7.87 -15.83 -3.63
N LEU A 175 7.68 -14.51 -3.77
CA LEU A 175 6.83 -13.97 -4.83
C LEU A 175 7.42 -14.16 -6.23
N HIS A 176 8.64 -14.70 -6.39
CA HIS A 176 9.15 -15.12 -7.70
C HIS A 176 8.59 -16.48 -8.12
N LEU A 177 8.09 -17.27 -7.18
CA LEU A 177 7.49 -18.57 -7.43
C LEU A 177 6.04 -18.39 -7.87
N ARG A 178 5.64 -19.18 -8.86
CA ARG A 178 4.29 -19.18 -9.39
C ARG A 178 3.35 -19.96 -8.45
N GLY A 179 2.18 -19.42 -8.17
CA GLY A 179 1.10 -20.14 -7.49
C GLY A 179 0.52 -21.29 -8.31
N ASN A 180 -0.02 -22.31 -7.62
CA ASN A 180 -0.72 -23.42 -8.27
C ASN A 180 -2.09 -22.96 -8.80
N THR A 181 -2.23 -22.95 -10.12
CA THR A 181 -3.44 -22.55 -10.86
C THR A 181 -4.29 -23.73 -11.32
N SER A 182 -3.93 -24.97 -10.97
CA SER A 182 -4.74 -26.18 -11.24
C SER A 182 -5.93 -26.26 -10.27
N ASN A 183 -6.86 -25.33 -10.41
CA ASN A 183 -8.09 -25.24 -9.64
C ASN A 183 -9.23 -24.73 -10.54
N ALA A 184 -10.47 -24.78 -10.05
CA ALA A 184 -11.67 -24.51 -10.85
C ALA A 184 -11.69 -23.12 -11.52
N VAL A 185 -11.07 -22.11 -10.90
CA VAL A 185 -11.04 -20.74 -11.43
C VAL A 185 -9.78 -20.44 -12.23
N GLY A 186 -8.77 -21.32 -12.21
CA GLY A 186 -7.54 -21.14 -12.99
C GLY A 186 -6.66 -20.00 -12.51
N SER A 187 -6.83 -19.52 -11.27
CA SER A 187 -6.02 -18.42 -10.71
C SER A 187 -5.58 -18.71 -9.28
N ARG A 188 -4.52 -18.04 -8.82
CA ARG A 188 -4.01 -18.15 -7.45
C ARG A 188 -3.49 -16.81 -6.97
N VAL A 189 -4.05 -16.35 -5.86
CA VAL A 189 -3.56 -15.18 -5.10
C VAL A 189 -2.60 -15.68 -4.01
N ASN A 190 -1.41 -15.08 -3.96
CA ASN A 190 -0.41 -15.28 -2.92
C ASN A 190 -0.24 -13.96 -2.14
N PRO A 191 -0.83 -13.87 -0.93
CA PRO A 191 -0.82 -12.63 -0.17
C PRO A 191 0.45 -12.43 0.65
N VAL A 192 0.80 -11.16 0.83
CA VAL A 192 1.80 -10.66 1.77
C VAL A 192 1.10 -9.60 2.64
N PHE A 193 0.28 -10.08 3.58
CA PHE A 193 -0.42 -9.26 4.57
C PHE A 193 0.36 -9.26 5.89
N ALA A 194 -0.11 -8.53 6.91
CA ALA A 194 0.52 -8.53 8.23
C ALA A 194 0.63 -9.92 8.88
N THR A 195 -0.15 -10.91 8.42
CA THR A 195 -0.06 -12.30 8.87
C THR A 195 1.10 -13.08 8.23
N GLN A 196 1.54 -12.71 7.02
CA GLN A 196 2.71 -13.31 6.35
C GLN A 196 3.99 -12.49 6.57
N LEU A 197 3.84 -11.17 6.68
CA LEU A 197 4.93 -10.22 6.87
C LEU A 197 4.63 -9.36 8.12
N PRO A 198 5.04 -9.80 9.31
CA PRO A 198 4.70 -9.15 10.58
C PRO A 198 5.07 -7.67 10.67
N GLY A 199 6.11 -7.23 9.97
CA GLY A 199 6.52 -5.83 9.87
C GLY A 199 5.53 -4.91 9.16
N LEU A 200 4.51 -5.44 8.46
CA LEU A 200 3.42 -4.65 7.87
C LEU A 200 2.41 -4.16 8.92
N ASN A 201 2.44 -4.70 10.13
CA ASN A 201 1.48 -4.33 11.15
C ASN A 201 1.59 -2.84 11.49
N THR A 202 0.42 -2.18 11.55
CA THR A 202 0.21 -0.73 11.69
C THR A 202 0.75 0.17 10.57
N LEU A 203 1.11 -0.38 9.40
CA LEU A 203 1.65 0.39 8.27
C LEU A 203 0.65 0.66 7.14
N GLY A 204 -0.56 0.08 7.19
CA GLY A 204 -1.63 0.43 6.25
C GLY A 204 -1.36 0.07 4.79
N ILE A 205 -0.45 -0.88 4.55
CA ILE A 205 -0.14 -1.42 3.23
C ILE A 205 -0.01 -2.93 3.25
N SER A 206 -0.29 -3.54 2.10
CA SER A 206 0.06 -4.92 1.83
C SER A 206 0.29 -5.16 0.34
N MET A 207 0.73 -6.36 -0.02
CA MET A 207 0.99 -6.75 -1.41
C MET A 207 0.44 -8.14 -1.70
N VAL A 208 0.09 -8.40 -2.96
CA VAL A 208 -0.25 -9.72 -3.46
C VAL A 208 0.47 -9.99 -4.78
N ARG A 209 0.81 -11.26 -5.03
CA ARG A 209 1.03 -11.77 -6.37
C ARG A 209 -0.19 -12.55 -6.82
N ILE A 210 -0.59 -12.38 -8.07
CA ILE A 210 -1.68 -13.15 -8.67
C ILE A 210 -1.18 -13.85 -9.93
N ASP A 211 -1.32 -15.16 -9.97
CA ASP A 211 -0.97 -16.00 -11.11
C ASP A 211 -2.25 -16.52 -11.78
N TYR A 212 -2.29 -16.48 -13.11
CA TYR A 212 -3.45 -16.91 -13.91
C TYR A 212 -3.01 -17.92 -14.97
N ALA A 213 -3.69 -19.08 -15.02
CA ALA A 213 -3.73 -19.98 -16.17
C ALA A 213 -4.31 -19.27 -17.40
N PRO A 214 -4.12 -19.79 -18.63
CA PRO A 214 -4.90 -19.33 -19.78
C PRO A 214 -6.39 -19.34 -19.44
N TRP A 215 -7.09 -18.24 -19.71
CA TRP A 215 -8.52 -18.05 -19.35
C TRP A 215 -8.86 -18.04 -17.85
N GLY A 216 -7.85 -18.10 -16.97
CA GLY A 216 -8.02 -18.07 -15.52
C GLY A 216 -8.68 -16.78 -15.04
N LEU A 217 -9.53 -16.89 -14.03
CA LEU A 217 -10.36 -15.83 -13.46
C LEU A 217 -10.04 -15.71 -11.97
N ASN A 218 -9.73 -14.49 -11.53
CA ASN A 218 -9.96 -14.11 -10.14
C ASN A 218 -11.42 -13.61 -10.08
N PRO A 219 -12.35 -14.39 -9.47
CA PRO A 219 -13.79 -14.15 -9.58
C PRO A 219 -14.22 -12.78 -9.05
N PRO A 220 -15.45 -12.33 -9.33
CA PRO A 220 -15.99 -11.11 -8.76
C PRO A 220 -15.82 -11.10 -7.23
N HIS A 221 -15.12 -10.09 -6.72
CA HIS A 221 -14.85 -9.90 -5.30
C HIS A 221 -14.74 -8.42 -4.94
N THR A 222 -14.70 -8.12 -3.65
CA THR A 222 -14.48 -6.78 -3.13
C THR A 222 -13.53 -6.80 -1.93
N HIS A 223 -12.81 -5.69 -1.73
CA HIS A 223 -11.97 -5.44 -0.58
C HIS A 223 -12.65 -4.42 0.35
N PRO A 224 -13.18 -4.83 1.52
CA PRO A 224 -13.90 -3.92 2.40
C PRO A 224 -13.00 -2.89 3.08
N ARG A 225 -11.67 -3.07 3.07
CA ARG A 225 -10.72 -2.24 3.81
C ARG A 225 -9.58 -1.65 2.99
N ALA A 226 -9.53 -1.91 1.67
CA ALA A 226 -8.44 -1.40 0.85
C ALA A 226 -8.86 -1.07 -0.58
N THR A 227 -8.26 -0.03 -1.13
CA THR A 227 -8.10 0.15 -2.56
C THR A 227 -6.95 -0.75 -3.04
N GLU A 228 -7.10 -1.35 -4.21
CA GLU A 228 -6.07 -2.16 -4.86
C GLU A 228 -5.53 -1.42 -6.08
N ILE A 229 -4.20 -1.37 -6.23
CA ILE A 229 -3.53 -0.95 -7.47
C ILE A 229 -2.74 -2.13 -8.02
N LEU A 230 -3.08 -2.55 -9.24
CA LEU A 230 -2.57 -3.76 -9.88
C LEU A 230 -1.69 -3.39 -11.07
N THR A 231 -0.52 -4.02 -11.16
CA THR A 231 0.41 -3.93 -12.30
C THR A 231 0.57 -5.30 -12.95
N VAL A 232 0.37 -5.38 -14.27
CA VAL A 232 0.63 -6.61 -15.02
C VAL A 232 2.13 -6.76 -15.27
N ILE A 233 2.72 -7.87 -14.82
CA ILE A 233 4.15 -8.14 -15.03
C ILE A 233 4.41 -9.15 -16.15
N GLU A 234 3.39 -9.93 -16.52
CA GLU A 234 3.42 -10.87 -17.64
C GLU A 234 2.00 -11.16 -18.17
N GLY A 235 1.86 -11.40 -19.48
CA GLY A 235 0.59 -11.76 -20.12
C GLY A 235 -0.37 -10.58 -20.33
N THR A 236 -1.66 -10.90 -20.45
CA THR A 236 -2.73 -9.95 -20.79
C THR A 236 -3.94 -10.20 -19.90
N LEU A 237 -4.39 -9.17 -19.17
CA LEU A 237 -5.53 -9.28 -18.26
C LEU A 237 -6.67 -8.37 -18.70
N LYS A 238 -7.88 -8.92 -18.82
CA LYS A 238 -9.11 -8.12 -18.80
C LYS A 238 -9.51 -7.90 -17.35
N VAL A 239 -9.65 -6.64 -16.96
CA VAL A 239 -10.04 -6.24 -15.62
C VAL A 239 -11.29 -5.36 -15.66
N GLY A 240 -11.97 -5.24 -14.54
CA GLY A 240 -12.99 -4.21 -14.39
C GLY A 240 -13.69 -4.23 -13.05
N PHE A 241 -14.43 -3.16 -12.78
CA PHE A 241 -15.25 -2.99 -11.58
C PHE A 241 -16.61 -2.36 -11.93
N VAL A 242 -17.55 -2.46 -11.00
CA VAL A 242 -18.91 -1.91 -11.15
C VAL A 242 -19.09 -0.77 -10.15
N THR A 243 -19.64 0.37 -10.61
CA THR A 243 -19.95 1.51 -9.73
C THR A 243 -21.15 1.21 -8.83
N SER A 244 -21.33 1.98 -7.76
CA SER A 244 -22.49 1.85 -6.87
C SER A 244 -23.81 2.24 -7.57
N ASN A 245 -24.92 1.94 -6.89
CA ASN A 245 -26.26 2.39 -7.28
C ASN A 245 -26.33 3.92 -7.43
N PRO A 246 -27.24 4.41 -8.29
CA PRO A 246 -28.17 3.65 -9.14
C PRO A 246 -27.52 3.13 -10.44
N ASP A 247 -26.36 3.64 -10.83
CA ASP A 247 -25.82 3.46 -12.18
C ASP A 247 -25.38 2.03 -12.48
N ASN A 248 -24.81 1.32 -11.50
CA ASN A 248 -24.26 -0.03 -11.68
C ASN A 248 -23.38 -0.15 -12.95
N ARG A 249 -22.61 0.90 -13.25
CA ARG A 249 -21.89 1.02 -14.50
C ARG A 249 -20.64 0.16 -14.48
N PHE A 250 -20.50 -0.69 -15.48
CA PHE A 250 -19.30 -1.50 -15.65
C PHE A 250 -18.16 -0.70 -16.29
N ILE A 251 -17.02 -0.63 -15.61
CA ILE A 251 -15.78 -0.01 -16.09
C ILE A 251 -14.76 -1.12 -16.33
N THR A 252 -14.21 -1.21 -17.53
CA THR A 252 -13.33 -2.32 -17.92
C THR A 252 -12.22 -1.90 -18.87
N LYS A 253 -11.11 -2.64 -18.83
CA LYS A 253 -9.97 -2.47 -19.72
C LYS A 253 -9.25 -3.80 -19.90
N VAL A 254 -8.63 -3.98 -21.07
CA VAL A 254 -7.62 -5.02 -21.30
C VAL A 254 -6.26 -4.40 -21.09
N LEU A 255 -5.50 -4.95 -20.15
CA LEU A 255 -4.17 -4.55 -19.72
C LEU A 255 -3.11 -5.47 -20.34
N GLN A 256 -2.01 -4.87 -20.77
CA GLN A 256 -0.79 -5.56 -21.20
C GLN A 256 0.28 -5.46 -20.12
N LYS A 257 1.37 -6.23 -20.28
CA LYS A 257 2.56 -6.10 -19.42
C LYS A 257 3.01 -4.64 -19.29
N GLY A 258 3.15 -4.18 -18.06
CA GLY A 258 3.53 -2.81 -17.70
C GLY A 258 2.33 -1.90 -17.41
N ASP A 259 1.12 -2.25 -17.83
CA ASP A 259 -0.07 -1.47 -17.55
C ASP A 259 -0.49 -1.58 -16.08
N VAL A 260 -1.07 -0.49 -15.57
CA VAL A 260 -1.55 -0.34 -14.21
C VAL A 260 -3.04 -0.05 -14.21
N PHE A 261 -3.77 -0.61 -13.24
CA PHE A 261 -5.20 -0.34 -13.05
C PHE A 261 -5.55 -0.30 -11.56
N VAL A 262 -6.50 0.57 -11.20
CA VAL A 262 -6.93 0.78 -9.81
C VAL A 262 -8.35 0.26 -9.60
N PHE A 263 -8.56 -0.45 -8.49
CA PHE A 263 -9.85 -0.91 -8.01
C PHE A 263 -10.19 -0.16 -6.72
N PRO A 264 -11.18 0.75 -6.74
CA PRO A 264 -11.56 1.50 -5.55
C PRO A 264 -12.08 0.59 -4.43
N VAL A 265 -11.78 0.98 -3.18
CA VAL A 265 -12.25 0.28 -1.97
C VAL A 265 -13.75 0.00 -2.03
N GLY A 266 -14.14 -1.22 -1.65
CA GLY A 266 -15.53 -1.64 -1.54
C GLY A 266 -16.23 -1.96 -2.87
N LEU A 267 -15.68 -1.61 -4.03
CA LEU A 267 -16.32 -1.92 -5.32
C LEU A 267 -16.07 -3.37 -5.77
N VAL A 268 -17.12 -4.01 -6.28
CA VAL A 268 -17.03 -5.35 -6.86
C VAL A 268 -16.23 -5.28 -8.15
N HIS A 269 -15.19 -6.10 -8.25
CA HIS A 269 -14.28 -6.14 -9.38
C HIS A 269 -13.77 -7.56 -9.65
N PHE A 270 -13.12 -7.75 -10.79
CA PHE A 270 -12.54 -9.03 -11.20
C PHE A 270 -11.28 -8.82 -12.05
N GLN A 271 -10.52 -9.89 -12.22
CA GLN A 271 -9.45 -9.96 -13.21
C GLN A 271 -9.51 -11.30 -13.95
N GLN A 272 -9.40 -11.28 -15.27
CA GLN A 272 -9.41 -12.48 -16.11
C GLN A 272 -8.23 -12.45 -17.06
N ASN A 273 -7.49 -13.55 -17.16
CA ASN A 273 -6.54 -13.73 -18.24
C ASN A 273 -7.27 -13.98 -19.55
N VAL A 274 -7.01 -13.15 -20.55
CA VAL A 274 -7.60 -13.29 -21.90
C VAL A 274 -6.57 -13.69 -22.96
N GLY A 275 -5.34 -13.99 -22.52
CA GLY A 275 -4.28 -14.53 -23.36
C GLY A 275 -4.29 -16.06 -23.39
N ASN A 276 -3.60 -16.61 -24.40
CA ASN A 276 -3.40 -18.05 -24.55
C ASN A 276 -2.28 -18.61 -23.65
N GLY A 277 -1.43 -17.73 -23.13
CA GLY A 277 -0.38 -18.07 -22.19
C GLY A 277 -0.79 -17.77 -20.75
N TYR A 278 0.15 -17.99 -19.84
CA TYR A 278 0.00 -17.57 -18.46
C TYR A 278 0.08 -16.05 -18.30
N ALA A 279 -0.61 -15.51 -17.31
CA ALA A 279 -0.48 -14.10 -16.91
C ALA A 279 -0.10 -14.00 -15.43
N VAL A 280 0.58 -12.91 -15.08
CA VAL A 280 1.02 -12.63 -13.70
C VAL A 280 0.86 -11.14 -13.42
N ALA A 281 0.30 -10.83 -12.25
CA ALA A 281 0.19 -9.47 -11.75
C ALA A 281 0.73 -9.36 -10.32
N ILE A 282 1.17 -8.14 -9.98
CA ILE A 282 1.48 -7.74 -8.60
C ILE A 282 0.52 -6.60 -8.26
N ALA A 283 -0.10 -6.66 -7.09
CA ALA A 283 -0.94 -5.57 -6.61
C ALA A 283 -0.50 -5.12 -5.22
N ALA A 284 -0.57 -3.80 -4.99
CA ALA A 284 -0.43 -3.21 -3.67
C ALA A 284 -1.81 -2.78 -3.17
N LEU A 285 -2.06 -2.94 -1.87
CA LEU A 285 -3.33 -2.61 -1.25
C LEU A 285 -3.14 -1.61 -0.12
N SER A 286 -4.03 -0.63 -0.03
CA SER A 286 -4.03 0.39 1.01
C SER A 286 -4.63 -0.14 2.32
N SER A 287 -4.12 -1.28 2.82
CA SER A 287 -4.34 -1.77 4.18
C SER A 287 -3.42 -2.96 4.42
N GLN A 288 -2.92 -3.11 5.64
CA GLN A 288 -2.19 -4.30 6.07
C GLN A 288 -3.05 -5.57 6.17
N ASN A 289 -4.37 -5.39 6.18
CA ASN A 289 -5.37 -6.44 6.11
C ASN A 289 -6.55 -5.98 5.24
N PRO A 290 -6.46 -6.11 3.90
CA PRO A 290 -7.49 -5.60 2.99
C PRO A 290 -8.84 -6.31 3.13
N GLY A 291 -8.83 -7.54 3.68
CA GLY A 291 -9.96 -8.47 3.58
C GLY A 291 -10.17 -8.92 2.14
N ALA A 292 -11.09 -9.85 1.90
CA ALA A 292 -11.55 -10.18 0.56
C ALA A 292 -12.91 -10.85 0.69
N ILE A 293 -13.88 -10.43 -0.12
CA ILE A 293 -15.21 -11.01 -0.17
C ILE A 293 -15.44 -11.47 -1.59
N THR A 294 -15.23 -12.77 -1.86
CA THR A 294 -15.62 -13.37 -3.14
C THR A 294 -17.14 -13.47 -3.18
N ILE A 295 -17.78 -12.82 -4.16
CA ILE A 295 -19.23 -12.65 -4.18
C ILE A 295 -19.97 -13.99 -4.21
N GLY A 296 -19.54 -14.93 -5.06
CA GLY A 296 -20.13 -16.27 -5.11
C GLY A 296 -20.08 -16.99 -3.76
N ASN A 297 -18.91 -17.01 -3.12
CA ASN A 297 -18.75 -17.66 -1.81
C ASN A 297 -19.55 -16.96 -0.70
N ALA A 298 -19.60 -15.62 -0.71
CA ALA A 298 -20.31 -14.86 0.33
C ALA A 298 -21.83 -15.01 0.24
N VAL A 299 -22.37 -15.10 -0.99
CA VAL A 299 -23.81 -15.18 -1.22
C VAL A 299 -24.30 -16.63 -1.18
N PHE A 300 -23.62 -17.54 -1.89
CA PHE A 300 -24.09 -18.90 -2.08
C PHE A 300 -23.32 -19.93 -1.24
N GLY A 301 -22.06 -19.65 -0.89
CA GLY A 301 -21.21 -20.53 -0.07
C GLY A 301 -21.13 -20.17 1.42
N ALA A 302 -22.03 -19.33 1.93
CA ALA A 302 -22.03 -18.93 3.34
C ALA A 302 -22.26 -20.13 4.27
N ASN A 303 -21.65 -20.10 5.46
CA ASN A 303 -21.84 -21.11 6.50
C ASN A 303 -22.11 -20.47 7.87
N PRO A 304 -23.32 -20.61 8.44
CA PRO A 304 -24.49 -21.31 7.89
C PRO A 304 -25.02 -20.63 6.60
N SER A 305 -25.68 -21.40 5.74
CA SER A 305 -26.22 -20.92 4.46
C SER A 305 -27.28 -19.84 4.66
N ILE A 306 -27.29 -18.85 3.76
CA ILE A 306 -28.39 -17.88 3.70
C ILE A 306 -29.68 -18.61 3.28
N PRO A 307 -30.82 -18.40 3.96
CA PRO A 307 -32.09 -19.01 3.59
C PRO A 307 -32.40 -18.83 2.10
N GLY A 308 -32.70 -19.94 1.41
CA GLY A 308 -32.87 -19.95 -0.04
C GLY A 308 -34.05 -19.11 -0.53
N ASP A 309 -35.06 -18.90 0.30
CA ASP A 309 -36.19 -18.00 0.04
C ASP A 309 -35.77 -16.52 0.03
N ILE A 310 -34.85 -16.11 0.91
CA ILE A 310 -34.25 -14.76 0.89
C ILE A 310 -33.50 -14.54 -0.41
N LEU A 311 -32.63 -15.47 -0.80
CA LEU A 311 -31.86 -15.36 -2.04
C LEU A 311 -32.75 -15.45 -3.28
N ALA A 312 -33.75 -16.34 -3.30
CA ALA A 312 -34.71 -16.44 -4.40
C ALA A 312 -35.44 -15.12 -4.61
N LYS A 313 -35.88 -14.48 -3.51
CA LYS A 313 -36.51 -13.17 -3.56
C LYS A 313 -35.55 -12.07 -4.01
N ALA A 314 -34.30 -12.07 -3.53
CA ALA A 314 -33.30 -11.05 -3.86
C ALA A 314 -32.85 -11.12 -5.33
N PHE A 315 -32.65 -12.33 -5.85
CA PHE A 315 -32.21 -12.58 -7.23
C PHE A 315 -33.38 -12.72 -8.22
N GLN A 316 -34.62 -12.75 -7.75
CA GLN A 316 -35.85 -12.89 -8.54
C GLN A 316 -35.85 -14.18 -9.39
N VAL A 317 -35.44 -15.28 -8.76
CA VAL A 317 -35.39 -16.62 -9.37
C VAL A 317 -36.15 -17.62 -8.52
N ASP A 318 -36.46 -18.78 -9.09
CA ASP A 318 -37.00 -19.89 -8.31
C ASP A 318 -35.98 -20.39 -7.28
N LYS A 319 -36.48 -20.85 -6.13
CA LYS A 319 -35.65 -21.42 -5.08
C LYS A 319 -34.79 -22.59 -5.57
N SER A 320 -35.27 -23.36 -6.55
CA SER A 320 -34.50 -24.47 -7.15
C SER A 320 -33.20 -24.02 -7.83
N VAL A 321 -33.15 -22.81 -8.38
CA VAL A 321 -31.93 -22.22 -8.97
C VAL A 321 -30.96 -21.86 -7.86
N VAL A 322 -31.44 -21.26 -6.77
CA VAL A 322 -30.61 -20.96 -5.59
C VAL A 322 -30.04 -22.24 -4.99
N ASP A 323 -30.88 -23.28 -4.85
CA ASP A 323 -30.46 -24.57 -4.30
C ASP A 323 -29.34 -25.19 -5.14
N GLN A 324 -29.29 -24.96 -6.46
CA GLN A 324 -28.18 -25.40 -7.33
C GLN A 324 -26.89 -24.57 -7.14
N LEU A 325 -27.01 -23.30 -6.78
CA LEU A 325 -25.87 -22.39 -6.57
C LEU A 325 -25.23 -22.55 -5.19
N GLN A 326 -25.97 -23.05 -4.20
CA GLN A 326 -25.50 -23.26 -2.81
C GLN A 326 -24.84 -24.63 -2.56
N LEU A 327 -24.69 -25.47 -3.60
CA LEU A 327 -24.01 -26.78 -3.54
C LEU A 327 -22.48 -26.63 -3.46
#